data_AF-A0A949B6Z6-F1
#
_entry.id   AF-A0A949B6Z6-F1
#
_cell.length_a   1.000
_cell.length_b   1.000
_cell.length_c   1.000
_cell.angle_alpha   90.00
_cell.angle_beta   90.00
_cell.angle_gamma   90.00
#
_symmetry.space_group_name_H-M   'P 1'
#
loop_
_entity.id
_entity.type
_entity.pdbx_description
1 polymer ?
#
loop_
_entity_poly.entity_id
_entity_poly.type
_entity_poly.pdbx_seq_one_letter_code
_entity_poly.pdbx_strand_id
1 'polypeptide(L)' 'MDTATIIDHLRGDKKVNFYLEEIGTRGDIVGCCCINITETYTGMKDKEKEKTDKFIESLYYFGVTKEI' A
#
# COMPACT_ATOMS: atom_id res chain seq x y z
N MET A 1 -3.59 4.81 -3.21
CA MET A 1 -3.56 4.79 -1.73
C MET A 1 -2.61 5.87 -1.26
N ASP A 2 -2.79 6.37 -0.04
CA ASP A 2 -1.76 7.18 0.62
C ASP A 2 -0.73 6.27 1.32
N THR A 3 0.48 6.79 1.49
CA THR A 3 1.59 6.06 2.13
C THR A 3 1.30 5.75 3.60
N ALA A 4 0.58 6.63 4.32
CA ALA A 4 0.20 6.34 5.71
C ALA A 4 -0.66 5.07 5.79
N THR A 5 -1.61 4.89 4.87
CA THR A 5 -2.45 3.68 4.82
C THR A 5 -1.64 2.42 4.56
N ILE A 6 -0.62 2.49 3.69
CA ILE A 6 0.29 1.37 3.43
C ILE A 6 1.06 1.00 4.72
N ILE A 7 1.63 2.01 5.39
CA ILE A 7 2.40 1.81 6.62
C ILE A 7 1.52 1.23 7.73
N ASP A 8 0.31 1.75 7.91
CA ASP A 8 -0.63 1.30 8.94
C ASP A 8 -1.07 -0.15 8.69
N HIS A 9 -1.34 -0.52 7.43
CA HIS A 9 -1.59 -1.92 7.07
C HIS A 9 -0.40 -2.82 7.42
N LEU A 10 0.82 -2.42 7.04
CA LEU A 10 2.05 -3.18 7.33
C LEU A 10 2.36 -3.28 8.84
N ARG A 11 1.82 -2.38 9.65
CA ARG A 11 1.89 -2.40 11.13
C ARG A 11 0.77 -3.22 11.76
N GLY A 12 -0.20 -3.68 10.98
CA GLY A 12 -1.33 -4.47 11.45
C GLY A 12 -2.44 -3.62 12.08
N ASP A 13 -2.61 -2.38 11.64
CA ASP A 13 -3.75 -1.56 12.08
C ASP A 13 -5.07 -2.24 11.69
N LYS A 14 -5.87 -2.59 12.69
CA LYS A 14 -7.10 -3.37 12.51
C LYS A 14 -8.15 -2.62 11.68
N LYS A 15 -8.22 -1.30 11.82
CA LYS A 15 -9.22 -0.48 11.12
C LYS A 15 -8.86 -0.37 9.65
N VAL A 16 -7.59 -0.14 9.34
CA VAL A 16 -7.09 -0.13 7.96
C VAL A 16 -7.26 -1.49 7.30
N ASN A 17 -6.92 -2.58 8.02
CA ASN A 17 -7.07 -3.94 7.49
C ASN A 17 -8.53 -4.27 7.18
N PHE A 18 -9.45 -3.96 8.09
CA PHE A 18 -10.88 -4.14 7.87
C PHE A 18 -11.37 -3.38 6.63
N TYR A 19 -10.93 -2.13 6.45
CA TYR A 19 -11.32 -1.34 5.29
C TYR A 19 -10.76 -1.90 3.97
N LEU A 20 -9.51 -2.35 3.96
CA LEU A 20 -8.91 -2.99 2.78
C LEU A 20 -9.60 -4.31 2.42
N GLU A 21 -10.00 -5.11 3.42
CA GLU A 21 -10.80 -6.32 3.21
C GLU A 21 -12.19 -6.01 2.63
N GLU A 22 -12.86 -4.96 3.13
CA GLU A 22 -14.14 -4.52 2.56
C GLU A 22 -14.00 -4.10 1.09
N ILE A 23 -12.96 -3.34 0.75
CA ILE A 23 -12.68 -2.94 -0.64
C ILE A 23 -12.46 -4.18 -1.52
N GLY A 24 -11.62 -5.12 -1.05
CA GLY A 24 -11.36 -6.37 -1.76
C GLY A 24 -12.63 -7.21 -1.96
N THR A 25 -13.51 -7.25 -0.96
CA THR A 25 -14.81 -7.96 -1.03
C THR A 25 -15.77 -7.35 -2.05
N ARG A 26 -15.72 -6.03 -2.24
CA ARG A 26 -16.52 -5.32 -3.25
C ARG A 26 -15.97 -5.50 -4.68
N GLY A 27 -14.76 -6.05 -4.82
CA GLY A 27 -14.08 -6.22 -6.10
C GLY A 27 -13.46 -4.92 -6.63
N ASP A 28 -13.35 -3.90 -5.79
CA ASP A 28 -12.71 -2.64 -6.12
C ASP A 28 -11.19 -2.82 -6.23
N ILE A 29 -10.55 -1.99 -7.06
CA ILE A 29 -9.10 -2.03 -7.25
C ILE A 29 -8.41 -1.09 -6.26
N VAL A 30 -7.49 -1.65 -5.49
CA VAL A 30 -6.57 -0.87 -4.65
C VAL A 30 -5.24 -0.74 -5.39
N GLY A 31 -4.71 0.48 -5.46
CA GLY A 31 -3.42 0.72 -6.08
C GLY A 31 -2.58 1.79 -5.42
N CYS A 32 -1.33 1.87 -5.87
CA CYS A 32 -0.31 2.80 -5.42
C CYS A 32 0.51 3.34 -6.61
N CYS A 33 1.33 4.35 -6.37
CA CYS A 33 2.24 4.90 -7.37
C CYS A 33 3.71 4.85 -6.90
N CYS A 34 4.63 5.27 -7.76
CA CYS A 34 6.07 5.26 -7.46
C CYS A 34 6.43 6.11 -6.23
N ILE A 35 5.67 7.17 -5.94
CA ILE A 35 5.88 8.01 -4.76
C ILE A 35 5.58 7.19 -3.50
N ASN A 36 4.42 6.52 -3.45
CA ASN A 36 4.05 5.69 -2.30
C ASN A 36 5.05 4.56 -2.05
N ILE A 37 5.50 3.91 -3.13
CA ILE A 37 6.52 2.86 -3.06
C ILE A 37 7.80 3.45 -2.46
N THR A 38 8.31 4.56 -3.02
CA THR A 38 9.55 5.18 -2.56
C THR A 38 9.49 5.56 -1.08
N GLU A 39 8.41 6.19 -0.64
CA GLU A 39 8.24 6.59 0.76
C GLU A 39 8.16 5.39 1.69
N THR A 40 7.43 4.33 1.30
CA THR A 40 7.30 3.10 2.08
C THR A 40 8.66 2.42 2.29
N TYR A 41 9.44 2.25 1.20
CA TYR A 41 10.75 1.60 1.27
C TYR A 41 11.79 2.48 1.98
N THR A 42 11.66 3.81 1.92
CA THR A 42 12.56 4.72 2.64
C THR A 42 12.34 4.67 4.16
N GLY A 43 11.09 4.49 4.60
CA GLY A 43 10.75 4.40 6.03
C GLY A 43 10.84 2.99 6.65
N MET A 44 11.11 1.98 5.82
CA MET A 44 11.11 0.56 6.16
C MET A 44 12.38 0.14 6.93
N LYS A 45 12.26 -0.82 7.86
CA LYS A 45 13.39 -1.58 8.40
C LYS A 45 13.62 -2.87 7.61
N ASP A 46 14.85 -3.36 7.51
CA ASP A 46 15.18 -4.57 6.72
C ASP A 46 14.29 -5.79 7.02
N LYS A 47 13.96 -6.02 8.30
CA LYS A 47 13.07 -7.11 8.73
C LYS A 47 11.63 -7.01 8.20
N GLU A 48 11.25 -5.86 7.68
CA GLU A 48 9.91 -5.58 7.16
C GLU A 48 9.84 -5.72 5.63
N LYS A 49 10.98 -5.96 4.98
CA LYS A 49 11.07 -6.02 3.51
C LYS A 49 10.14 -7.06 2.91
N GLU A 50 10.19 -8.30 3.40
CA GLU A 50 9.41 -9.39 2.80
C GLU A 50 7.88 -9.11 2.83
N LYS A 51 7.36 -8.62 3.96
CA LYS A 51 5.93 -8.26 4.06
C LYS A 51 5.59 -7.03 3.20
N THR A 52 6.53 -6.09 3.06
CA THR A 52 6.36 -4.88 2.25
C THR A 52 6.32 -5.23 0.78
N ASP A 53 7.27 -6.04 0.29
CA ASP A 53 7.32 -6.54 -1.08
C ASP A 53 5.99 -7.21 -1.45
N LYS A 54 5.55 -8.19 -0.64
CA LYS A 54 4.30 -8.94 -0.86
C LYS A 54 3.07 -8.03 -0.93
N PHE A 55 2.99 -7.02 -0.05
CA PHE A 55 1.86 -6.11 -0.07
C PHE A 55 1.88 -5.21 -1.30
N ILE A 56 3.03 -4.60 -1.63
CA ILE A 56 3.16 -3.74 -2.80
C ILE A 56 2.88 -4.49 -4.11
N GLU A 57 3.33 -5.74 -4.23
CA GLU A 57 3.06 -6.59 -5.40
C GLU A 57 1.57 -6.95 -5.54
N SER A 58 0.79 -6.88 -4.46
CA SER A 58 -0.66 -7.10 -4.51
C SER A 58 -1.45 -5.88 -4.99
N LEU A 59 -0.82 -4.70 -5.03
CA LEU A 59 -1.46 -3.44 -5.39
C LEU A 59 -1.34 -3.16 -6.89
N TYR A 60 -2.37 -2.56 -7.48
CA TYR A 60 -2.29 -2.07 -8.84
C TYR A 60 -1.36 -0.85 -8.92
N TYR A 61 -0.45 -0.84 -9.90
CA TYR A 61 0.44 0.30 -10.11
C TYR A 61 -0.21 1.35 -11.01
N PHE A 62 -0.42 2.55 -10.47
CA PHE A 62 -0.86 3.71 -11.23
C PHE A 62 0.35 4.61 -11.54
N GLY A 63 0.65 4.75 -12.83
CA GLY A 63 1.71 5.64 -13.31
C GLY A 63 1.40 7.10 -12.96
N VAL A 64 2.41 7.83 -12.51
CA VAL A 64 2.26 9.27 -12.21
C VAL A 64 2.38 10.05 -13.52
N THR A 65 1.33 10.80 -13.85
CA THR A 65 1.28 11.75 -14.96
C THR A 65 1.31 13.18 -14.42
N LYS A 66 1.66 14.15 -15.26
CA LYS A 66 1.61 15.58 -14.90
C LYS A 66 0.17 16.10 -14.78
N GLU A 67 -0.77 15.43 -15.45
CA GLU A 67 -2.20 15.71 -15.38
C GLU A 67 -2.72 15.34 -13.98
N ILE A 68 -3.46 16.29 -13.37
CA ILE A 68 -4.14 16.17 -12.07
C ILE A 68 -5.64 16.10 -12.34
#